data_AF-A0A1V2QB80-F1
#
_entry.id   AF-A0A1V2QB80-F1
#
_cell.length_a   1.000
_cell.length_b   1.000
_cell.length_c   1.000
_cell.angle_alpha   90.00
_cell.angle_beta   90.00
_cell.angle_gamma   90.00
#
_symmetry.space_group_name_H-M   'P 1'
#
loop_
_entity.id
_entity.type
_entity.pdbx_description
1 polymer ?
#
loop_
_entity_poly.entity_id
_entity_poly.type
_entity_poly.pdbx_seq_one_letter_code
_entity_poly.pdbx_strand_id
1 'polypeptide(L)'
;MSRKTQPPKRRPIVVVHRPQGTALTAAQQQVVRRCRALPEVLDPLEAELTVSSAVADLQPDEEFWAGLIEHAVSLPSRRNHALLRVLAAVLTGRPREWAANAVAPARPTLAVGGAWICDRSVDAGYLALICAYTFAADEHAMVFLIDELAGGVVRTAFVTRDVTTARHRLSEHGGPLTPIGAEAAHWLLAKSYDRLDRNGPGDVDQEVRRTRLLAGRRIALAFG
;
A
#
# COMPACT_ATOMS: atom_id res chain seq x y z
N MET A 1 -28.26 59.28 42.07
CA MET A 1 -27.41 58.10 42.35
C MET A 1 -28.33 56.91 42.61
N SER A 2 -28.22 55.70 42.07
CA SER A 2 -27.41 55.08 41.03
C SER A 2 -28.21 53.83 40.57
N ARG A 3 -28.47 53.67 39.27
CA ARG A 3 -29.13 52.48 38.70
C ARG A 3 -28.15 51.30 38.82
N LYS A 4 -28.49 50.27 39.61
CA LYS A 4 -27.72 49.02 39.66
C LYS A 4 -28.00 48.18 38.41
N THR A 5 -27.04 48.19 37.49
CA THR A 5 -27.00 47.30 36.32
C THR A 5 -26.61 45.89 36.79
N GLN A 6 -27.52 44.92 36.66
CA GLN A 6 -27.18 43.50 36.82
C GLN A 6 -26.40 43.01 35.58
N PRO A 7 -25.28 42.29 35.74
CA PRO A 7 -24.56 41.72 34.60
C PRO A 7 -25.34 40.51 34.05
N PRO A 8 -25.42 40.34 32.71
CA PRO A 8 -26.12 39.21 32.12
C PRO A 8 -25.36 37.91 32.37
N LYS A 9 -26.06 36.95 33.00
CA LYS A 9 -25.60 35.57 33.19
C LYS A 9 -25.37 34.93 31.80
N ARG A 10 -24.12 34.85 31.35
CA ARG A 10 -23.75 34.10 30.14
C ARG A 10 -24.10 32.63 30.37
N ARG A 11 -25.04 32.11 29.57
CA ARG A 11 -25.33 30.68 29.51
C ARG A 11 -24.07 29.96 29.01
N PRO A 12 -23.68 28.82 29.59
CA PRO A 12 -22.59 28.03 29.06
C PRO A 12 -22.95 27.65 27.62
N ILE A 13 -22.05 27.97 26.69
CA ILE A 13 -22.13 27.48 25.31
C ILE A 13 -21.90 25.99 25.42
N VAL A 14 -22.98 25.21 25.34
CA VAL A 14 -22.89 23.77 25.14
C VAL A 14 -22.39 23.60 23.71
N VAL A 15 -21.08 23.41 23.57
CA VAL A 15 -20.47 22.96 22.32
C VAL A 15 -20.98 21.54 22.11
N VAL A 16 -22.07 21.41 21.36
CA VAL A 16 -22.57 20.12 20.89
C VAL A 16 -21.47 19.56 19.98
N HIS A 17 -20.64 18.66 20.52
CA HIS A 17 -19.84 17.76 19.72
C HIS A 17 -20.84 16.89 18.94
N ARG A 18 -21.17 17.30 17.71
CA ARG A 18 -21.83 16.40 16.76
C ARG A 18 -20.93 15.15 16.67
N PRO A 19 -21.47 13.93 16.74
CA PRO A 19 -20.69 12.74 16.45
C PRO A 19 -20.27 12.84 14.98
N GLN A 20 -19.04 13.26 14.75
CA GLN A 20 -18.46 13.46 13.44
C GLN A 20 -17.88 12.12 12.96
N GLY A 21 -18.62 11.46 12.07
CA GLY A 21 -18.19 10.23 11.40
C GLY A 21 -18.21 8.98 12.28
N THR A 22 -18.13 7.82 11.63
CA THR A 22 -17.92 6.53 12.31
C THR A 22 -16.66 6.64 13.17
N ALA A 23 -16.75 6.22 14.43
CA ALA A 23 -15.63 6.26 15.36
C ALA A 23 -14.54 5.30 14.87
N LEU A 24 -13.37 5.85 14.53
CA LEU A 24 -12.23 5.03 14.12
C LEU A 24 -11.68 4.25 15.30
N THR A 25 -11.30 3.00 15.05
CA THR A 25 -10.47 2.21 15.97
C THR A 25 -9.08 2.86 16.14
N ALA A 26 -8.36 2.52 17.21
CA ALA A 26 -7.02 3.05 17.45
C ALA A 26 -6.05 2.78 16.28
N ALA A 27 -6.16 1.61 15.63
CA ALA A 27 -5.37 1.24 14.47
C ALA A 27 -5.73 2.09 13.24
N GLN A 28 -7.02 2.30 12.95
CA GLN A 28 -7.44 3.17 11.85
C GLN A 28 -7.00 4.62 12.08
N GLN A 29 -7.11 5.14 13.32
CA GLN A 29 -6.61 6.46 13.68
C GLN A 29 -5.09 6.59 13.47
N GLN A 30 -4.34 5.52 13.76
CA GLN A 30 -2.90 5.49 13.51
C GLN A 30 -2.58 5.56 12.01
N VAL A 31 -3.31 4.82 11.16
CA VAL A 31 -3.16 4.90 9.70
C VAL A 31 -3.45 6.30 9.19
N VAL A 32 -4.59 6.89 9.59
CA VAL A 32 -4.93 8.26 9.22
C VAL A 32 -3.78 9.18 9.59
N ARG A 33 -3.27 9.12 10.84
CA ARG A 33 -2.12 9.91 11.33
C ARG A 33 -0.85 9.73 10.50
N ARG A 34 -0.46 8.48 10.19
CA ARG A 34 0.70 8.17 9.34
C ARG A 34 0.55 8.74 7.93
N CYS A 35 -0.67 8.78 7.41
CA CYS A 35 -1.01 9.33 6.10
C CYS A 35 -1.26 10.85 6.07
N ARG A 36 -0.84 11.61 7.09
CA ARG A 36 -1.12 13.06 7.16
C ARG A 36 -0.54 13.88 6.00
N ALA A 37 0.58 13.43 5.45
CA ALA A 37 1.32 14.15 4.40
C ALA A 37 0.77 13.86 2.98
N LEU A 38 -0.13 12.89 2.81
CA LEU A 38 -0.65 12.49 1.50
C LEU A 38 -1.11 13.65 0.59
N PRO A 39 -1.76 14.72 1.10
CA PRO A 39 -2.15 15.86 0.27
C PRO A 39 -1.01 16.62 -0.43
N GLU A 40 0.21 16.46 0.07
CA GLU A 40 1.43 17.10 -0.41
C GLU A 40 2.28 16.13 -1.26
N VAL A 41 1.98 14.84 -1.23
CA VAL A 41 2.66 13.82 -2.02
C VAL A 41 2.12 13.85 -3.45
N LEU A 42 2.93 14.38 -4.37
CA LEU A 42 2.59 14.46 -5.79
C LEU A 42 2.93 13.17 -6.55
N ASP A 43 3.96 12.47 -6.08
CA ASP A 43 4.43 11.26 -6.73
C ASP A 43 3.49 10.08 -6.40
N PRO A 44 2.94 9.38 -7.42
CA PRO A 44 1.98 8.31 -7.21
C PRO A 44 2.58 7.10 -6.49
N LEU A 45 3.85 6.76 -6.75
CA LEU A 45 4.53 5.65 -6.08
C LEU A 45 4.78 5.97 -4.61
N GLU A 46 5.22 7.18 -4.30
CA GLU A 46 5.40 7.63 -2.91
C GLU A 46 4.07 7.65 -2.13
N ALA A 47 2.98 8.02 -2.79
CA ALA A 47 1.64 8.02 -2.19
C ALA A 47 1.20 6.60 -1.80
N GLU A 48 1.42 5.63 -2.69
CA GLU A 48 1.16 4.22 -2.40
C GLU A 48 2.05 3.67 -1.29
N LEU A 49 3.36 3.94 -1.35
CA LEU A 49 4.32 3.52 -0.33
C LEU A 49 3.96 4.09 1.04
N THR A 50 3.47 5.34 1.08
CA THR A 50 2.99 5.97 2.31
C THR A 50 1.82 5.19 2.92
N VAL A 51 0.82 4.81 2.12
CA VAL A 51 -0.35 4.05 2.60
C VAL A 51 0.05 2.63 2.99
N SER A 52 0.85 1.97 2.17
CA SER A 52 1.30 0.59 2.43
C SER A 52 2.17 0.50 3.69
N SER A 53 3.10 1.44 3.86
CA SER A 53 3.91 1.54 5.08
C SER A 53 3.06 1.88 6.31
N ALA A 54 1.97 2.65 6.14
CA ALA A 54 1.09 2.99 7.25
C ALA A 54 0.39 1.77 7.86
N VAL A 55 0.18 0.72 7.05
CA VAL A 55 -0.47 -0.55 7.46
C VAL A 55 0.51 -1.71 7.62
N ALA A 56 1.82 -1.49 7.51
CA ALA A 56 2.83 -2.57 7.52
C ALA A 56 2.80 -3.45 8.79
N ASP A 57 2.46 -2.86 9.93
CA ASP A 57 2.39 -3.55 11.22
C ASP A 57 0.98 -4.10 11.53
N LEU A 58 0.06 -3.99 10.58
CA LEU A 58 -1.35 -4.34 10.75
C LEU A 58 -1.71 -5.52 9.84
N GLN A 59 -2.78 -6.23 10.19
CA GLN A 59 -3.44 -7.19 9.31
C GLN A 59 -4.84 -6.65 8.99
N PRO A 60 -4.95 -5.68 8.06
CA PRO A 60 -6.22 -5.03 7.78
C PRO A 60 -7.14 -6.00 7.02
N ASP A 61 -8.29 -6.31 7.61
CA ASP A 61 -9.38 -7.05 6.98
C ASP A 61 -10.36 -6.09 6.28
N GLU A 62 -11.44 -6.64 5.73
CA GLU A 62 -12.46 -5.82 5.06
C GLU A 62 -13.15 -4.84 6.02
N GLU A 63 -13.42 -5.22 7.28
CA GLU A 63 -14.05 -4.36 8.28
C GLU A 63 -13.15 -3.16 8.61
N PHE A 64 -11.84 -3.39 8.73
CA PHE A 64 -10.84 -2.35 8.90
C PHE A 64 -10.93 -1.32 7.77
N TRP A 65 -10.97 -1.77 6.52
CA TRP A 65 -11.04 -0.88 5.37
C TRP A 65 -12.39 -0.17 5.25
N ALA A 66 -13.50 -0.88 5.51
CA ALA A 66 -14.85 -0.30 5.51
C ALA A 66 -14.93 0.88 6.46
N GLY A 67 -14.54 0.70 7.73
CA GLY A 67 -14.58 1.77 8.72
C GLY A 67 -13.67 2.96 8.38
N LEU A 68 -12.50 2.71 7.79
CA LEU A 68 -11.60 3.78 7.34
C LEU A 68 -12.20 4.58 6.18
N ILE A 69 -12.81 3.90 5.20
CA ILE A 69 -13.44 4.51 4.03
C ILE A 69 -14.69 5.30 4.45
N GLU A 70 -15.57 4.71 5.26
CA GLU A 70 -16.78 5.38 5.79
C GLU A 70 -16.44 6.65 6.57
N HIS A 71 -15.40 6.58 7.42
CA HIS A 71 -14.92 7.75 8.13
C HIS A 71 -14.42 8.85 7.18
N ALA A 72 -13.62 8.48 6.17
CA ALA A 72 -13.08 9.43 5.22
C ALA A 72 -14.18 10.08 4.36
N VAL A 73 -15.24 9.33 4.01
CA VAL A 73 -16.43 9.83 3.29
C VAL A 73 -17.27 10.75 4.16
N SER A 74 -17.49 10.39 5.43
CA SER A 74 -18.33 11.17 6.35
C SER A 74 -17.71 12.48 6.80
N LEU A 75 -16.38 12.64 6.69
CA LEU A 75 -15.66 13.88 7.01
C LEU A 75 -14.85 14.39 5.81
N PRO A 76 -15.49 15.03 4.82
CA PRO A 76 -14.80 15.56 3.65
C PRO A 76 -13.71 16.56 4.04
N SER A 77 -12.47 16.24 3.66
CA SER A 77 -11.31 17.12 3.82
C SER A 77 -10.30 16.83 2.71
N ARG A 78 -9.38 17.76 2.43
CA ARG A 78 -8.31 17.53 1.44
C ARG A 78 -7.51 16.25 1.75
N ARG A 79 -7.31 15.98 3.05
CA ARG A 79 -6.63 14.78 3.55
C ARG A 79 -7.42 13.50 3.29
N ASN A 80 -8.69 13.47 3.68
CA ASN A 80 -9.53 12.29 3.50
C ASN A 80 -9.77 12.01 2.02
N HIS A 81 -9.90 13.07 1.21
CA HIS A 81 -9.98 12.93 -0.24
C HIS A 81 -8.70 12.34 -0.83
N ALA A 82 -7.51 12.83 -0.44
CA ALA A 82 -6.24 12.26 -0.89
C ALA A 82 -6.08 10.79 -0.47
N LEU A 83 -6.42 10.45 0.78
CA LEU A 83 -6.42 9.07 1.26
C LEU A 83 -7.35 8.18 0.43
N LEU A 84 -8.62 8.58 0.24
CA LEU A 84 -9.59 7.82 -0.55
C LEU A 84 -9.12 7.59 -1.99
N ARG A 85 -8.49 8.58 -2.63
CA ARG A 85 -7.95 8.43 -3.99
C ARG A 85 -6.84 7.40 -4.08
N VAL A 86 -5.97 7.35 -3.08
CA VAL A 86 -4.89 6.35 -3.02
C VAL A 86 -5.48 4.97 -2.70
N LEU A 87 -6.42 4.87 -1.75
CA LEU A 87 -7.12 3.62 -1.44
C LEU A 87 -7.85 3.04 -2.66
N ALA A 88 -8.57 3.88 -3.41
CA ALA A 88 -9.23 3.48 -4.65
C ALA A 88 -8.26 3.00 -5.74
N ALA A 89 -6.98 3.40 -5.67
CA ALA A 89 -5.93 2.94 -6.58
C ALA A 89 -5.23 1.67 -6.11
N VAL A 90 -4.96 1.53 -4.81
CA VAL A 90 -4.08 0.48 -4.25
C VAL A 90 -4.82 -0.73 -3.69
N LEU A 91 -6.03 -0.57 -3.18
CA LEU A 91 -6.80 -1.69 -2.63
C LEU A 91 -7.25 -2.64 -3.74
N THR A 92 -7.58 -3.87 -3.36
CA THR A 92 -8.13 -4.91 -4.23
C THR A 92 -9.47 -5.41 -3.67
N GLY A 93 -10.25 -6.13 -4.48
CA GLY A 93 -11.55 -6.67 -4.08
C GLY A 93 -12.57 -5.59 -3.66
N ARG A 94 -13.48 -5.96 -2.75
CA ARG A 94 -14.56 -5.08 -2.28
C ARG A 94 -14.08 -3.74 -1.68
N PRO A 95 -13.01 -3.69 -0.86
CA PRO A 95 -12.49 -2.41 -0.36
C PRO A 95 -12.11 -1.40 -1.45
N ARG A 96 -11.60 -1.88 -2.59
CA ARG A 96 -11.32 -1.03 -3.76
C ARG A 96 -12.60 -0.42 -4.31
N GLU A 97 -13.63 -1.23 -4.48
CA GLU A 97 -14.92 -0.81 -5.03
C GLU A 97 -15.57 0.26 -4.14
N TRP A 98 -15.55 0.07 -2.82
CA TRP A 98 -16.08 1.07 -1.88
C TRP A 98 -15.35 2.42 -1.99
N ALA A 99 -14.02 2.40 -2.06
CA ALA A 99 -13.23 3.61 -2.23
C ALA A 99 -13.46 4.27 -3.61
N ALA A 100 -13.52 3.47 -4.68
CA ALA A 100 -13.73 3.93 -6.05
C ALA A 100 -15.14 4.52 -6.29
N ASN A 101 -16.14 4.02 -5.56
CA ASN A 101 -17.49 4.59 -5.56
C ASN A 101 -17.55 5.96 -4.89
N ALA A 102 -16.66 6.24 -3.94
CA ALA A 102 -16.57 7.53 -3.26
C ALA A 102 -15.76 8.56 -4.06
N VAL A 103 -14.64 8.15 -4.67
CA VAL A 103 -13.77 9.04 -5.44
C VAL A 103 -13.10 8.32 -6.61
N ALA A 104 -12.81 9.05 -7.68
CA ALA A 104 -11.97 8.52 -8.76
C ALA A 104 -10.56 8.17 -8.24
N PRO A 105 -9.99 7.01 -8.61
CA PRO A 105 -8.63 6.64 -8.23
C PRO A 105 -7.57 7.69 -8.57
N ALA A 106 -6.48 7.70 -7.80
CA ALA A 106 -5.31 8.52 -8.09
C ALA A 106 -4.79 8.27 -9.52
N ARG A 107 -4.38 9.34 -10.19
CA ARG A 107 -3.73 9.31 -11.51
C ARG A 107 -2.26 9.72 -11.34
N PRO A 108 -1.35 9.30 -12.23
CA PRO A 108 -1.57 8.42 -13.39
C PRO A 108 -1.89 6.97 -13.02
N THR A 109 -2.45 6.21 -13.97
CA THR A 109 -2.71 4.77 -13.80
C THR A 109 -1.40 3.98 -13.90
N LEU A 110 -1.32 2.88 -13.14
CA LEU A 110 -0.19 1.96 -13.15
C LEU A 110 -0.31 1.02 -14.35
N ALA A 111 0.76 0.81 -15.09
CA ALA A 111 0.86 -0.19 -16.14
C ALA A 111 1.98 -1.19 -15.86
N VAL A 112 1.77 -2.44 -16.29
CA VAL A 112 2.77 -3.52 -16.15
C VAL A 112 3.85 -3.35 -17.22
N GLY A 113 5.11 -3.45 -16.81
CA GLY A 113 6.29 -3.44 -17.67
C GLY A 113 6.91 -4.82 -17.83
N GLY A 114 8.24 -4.86 -17.99
CA GLY A 114 9.00 -6.11 -18.10
C GLY A 114 9.15 -6.86 -16.78
N ALA A 115 9.42 -8.17 -16.87
CA ALA A 115 9.73 -9.00 -15.71
C ALA A 115 10.92 -9.92 -15.99
N TRP A 116 11.72 -10.20 -14.96
CA TRP A 116 12.94 -10.99 -15.04
C TRP A 116 13.11 -11.86 -13.81
N ILE A 117 13.70 -13.04 -13.99
CA ILE A 117 14.11 -13.92 -12.89
C ILE A 117 15.60 -14.18 -12.92
N CYS A 118 16.17 -14.33 -11.74
CA CYS A 118 17.45 -14.98 -11.51
C CYS A 118 17.18 -16.21 -10.64
N ASP A 119 17.27 -17.39 -11.24
CA ASP A 119 17.02 -18.65 -10.54
C ASP A 119 18.34 -19.21 -9.98
N ARG A 120 18.48 -19.20 -8.66
CA ARG A 120 19.57 -19.84 -7.92
C ARG A 120 19.03 -20.86 -6.93
N SER A 121 17.87 -21.45 -7.23
CA SER A 121 17.18 -22.37 -6.32
C SER A 121 18.02 -23.60 -6.01
N VAL A 122 18.79 -24.09 -6.99
CA VAL A 122 19.68 -25.26 -6.84
C VAL A 122 20.97 -24.90 -6.08
N ASP A 123 21.59 -23.77 -6.41
CA ASP A 123 22.92 -23.43 -5.88
C ASP A 123 22.89 -22.74 -4.52
N ALA A 124 21.89 -21.88 -4.30
CA ALA A 124 21.81 -20.97 -3.17
C ALA A 124 20.42 -20.92 -2.52
N GLY A 125 19.47 -21.71 -3.01
CA GLY A 125 18.17 -21.88 -2.37
C GLY A 125 17.20 -20.72 -2.57
N TYR A 126 17.44 -19.82 -3.52
CA TYR A 126 16.57 -18.66 -3.75
C TYR A 126 16.28 -18.41 -5.23
N LEU A 127 15.17 -17.75 -5.47
CA LEU A 127 14.80 -17.15 -6.75
C LEU A 127 14.63 -15.64 -6.54
N ALA A 128 15.31 -14.83 -7.34
CA ALA A 128 15.08 -13.39 -7.36
C ALA A 128 14.19 -13.01 -8.53
N LEU A 129 13.16 -12.20 -8.27
CA LEU A 129 12.16 -11.76 -9.24
C LEU A 129 12.16 -10.23 -9.30
N ILE A 130 12.26 -9.67 -10.51
CA ILE A 130 12.09 -8.24 -10.78
C ILE A 130 10.82 -8.08 -11.62
N CYS A 131 9.91 -7.23 -11.18
CA CYS A 131 8.76 -6.77 -11.97
C CYS A 131 8.81 -5.25 -12.11
N ALA A 132 8.87 -4.75 -13.35
CA ALA A 132 8.82 -3.33 -13.66
C ALA A 132 7.38 -2.87 -13.89
N TYR A 133 7.14 -1.60 -13.58
CA TYR A 133 5.86 -0.93 -13.70
C TYR A 133 6.07 0.54 -14.08
N THR A 134 5.07 1.13 -14.72
CA THR A 134 5.14 2.53 -15.14
C THR A 134 3.95 3.33 -14.63
N PHE A 135 4.25 4.52 -14.13
CA PHE A 135 3.28 5.58 -13.88
C PHE A 135 3.43 6.64 -14.96
N ALA A 136 2.54 6.64 -15.94
CA ALA A 136 2.73 7.43 -17.16
C ALA A 136 4.09 7.14 -17.84
N ALA A 137 5.10 7.97 -17.60
CA ALA A 137 6.46 7.79 -18.14
C ALA A 137 7.49 7.31 -17.11
N ASP A 138 7.15 7.35 -15.81
CA ASP A 138 8.09 7.05 -14.74
C ASP A 138 8.10 5.54 -14.44
N GLU A 139 9.22 4.89 -14.77
CA GLU A 139 9.44 3.47 -14.50
C GLU A 139 9.94 3.24 -13.07
N HIS A 140 9.46 2.17 -12.45
CA HIS A 140 9.98 1.63 -11.20
C HIS A 140 9.87 0.11 -11.24
N ALA A 141 10.60 -0.57 -10.35
CA ALA A 141 10.51 -2.00 -10.19
C ALA A 141 10.27 -2.38 -8.74
N MET A 142 9.53 -3.47 -8.55
CA MET A 142 9.56 -4.24 -7.32
C MET A 142 10.51 -5.41 -7.51
N VAL A 143 11.40 -5.60 -6.54
CA VAL A 143 12.34 -6.71 -6.49
C VAL A 143 11.97 -7.59 -5.31
N PHE A 144 11.92 -8.90 -5.55
CA PHE A 144 11.55 -9.90 -4.56
C PHE A 144 12.63 -10.97 -4.49
N LEU A 145 12.96 -11.39 -3.27
CA LEU A 145 13.76 -12.57 -3.00
C LEU A 145 12.84 -13.65 -2.43
N ILE A 146 12.68 -14.72 -3.20
CA ILE A 146 11.86 -15.88 -2.87
C ILE A 146 12.79 -16.98 -2.36
N ASP A 147 12.56 -17.42 -1.14
CA ASP A 147 13.34 -18.48 -0.49
C ASP A 147 12.70 -19.84 -0.81
N GLU A 148 13.31 -20.57 -1.72
CA GLU A 148 12.84 -21.87 -2.20
C GLU A 148 13.11 -22.99 -1.18
N LEU A 149 14.10 -22.82 -0.29
CA LEU A 149 14.35 -23.77 0.81
C LEU A 149 13.25 -23.69 1.88
N ALA A 150 12.67 -22.50 2.09
CA ALA A 150 11.51 -22.29 2.95
C ALA A 150 10.17 -22.47 2.22
N GLY A 151 10.15 -23.24 1.12
CA GLY A 151 8.92 -23.58 0.38
C GLY A 151 8.47 -22.50 -0.61
N GLY A 152 9.35 -21.57 -0.96
CA GLY A 152 9.14 -20.52 -1.97
C GLY A 152 8.31 -19.34 -1.45
N VAL A 153 8.66 -18.85 -0.26
CA VAL A 153 8.07 -17.66 0.39
C VAL A 153 8.87 -16.40 0.07
N VAL A 154 8.20 -15.24 0.01
CA VAL A 154 8.90 -13.95 -0.13
C VAL A 154 9.58 -13.60 1.20
N ARG A 155 10.92 -13.53 1.21
CA ARG A 155 11.72 -13.14 2.40
C ARG A 155 12.09 -11.67 2.42
N THR A 156 12.43 -11.15 1.26
CA THR A 156 12.84 -9.76 1.06
C THR A 156 12.08 -9.19 -0.12
N ALA A 157 11.64 -7.94 0.00
CA ALA A 157 11.06 -7.20 -1.10
C ALA A 157 11.50 -5.74 -0.97
N PHE A 158 11.69 -5.03 -2.07
CA PHE A 158 11.87 -3.59 -2.05
C PHE A 158 11.44 -2.97 -3.37
N VAL A 159 11.32 -1.65 -3.38
CA VAL A 159 10.95 -0.85 -4.54
C VAL A 159 12.14 0.02 -4.96
N THR A 160 12.37 0.15 -6.26
CA THR A 160 13.43 1.00 -6.82
C THR A 160 12.97 1.71 -8.08
N ARG A 161 13.43 2.95 -8.28
CA ARG A 161 13.29 3.67 -9.56
C ARG A 161 14.45 3.41 -10.50
N ASP A 162 15.57 2.94 -9.98
CA ASP A 162 16.74 2.60 -10.79
C ASP A 162 16.66 1.14 -11.24
N VAL A 163 15.73 0.89 -12.17
CA VAL A 163 15.43 -0.44 -12.72
C VAL A 163 16.65 -1.03 -13.42
N THR A 164 17.40 -0.19 -14.16
CA THR A 164 18.60 -0.61 -14.88
C THR A 164 19.69 -1.04 -13.91
N THR A 165 19.99 -0.24 -12.88
CA THR A 165 20.99 -0.62 -11.87
C THR A 165 20.54 -1.85 -11.08
N ALA A 166 19.26 -1.98 -10.74
CA ALA A 166 18.75 -3.15 -10.04
C ALA A 166 18.95 -4.44 -10.87
N ARG A 167 18.65 -4.39 -12.17
CA ARG A 167 18.90 -5.49 -13.11
C ARG A 167 20.39 -5.80 -13.21
N HIS A 168 21.23 -4.78 -13.38
CA HIS A 168 22.68 -4.96 -13.50
C HIS A 168 23.26 -5.63 -12.24
N ARG A 169 22.99 -5.06 -11.06
CA ARG A 169 23.50 -5.59 -9.79
C ARG A 169 23.01 -7.00 -9.53
N LEU A 170 21.73 -7.29 -9.80
CA LEU A 170 21.22 -8.64 -9.63
C LEU A 170 21.88 -9.61 -10.61
N SER A 171 22.16 -9.18 -11.84
CA SER A 171 22.87 -10.02 -12.79
C SER A 171 24.32 -10.30 -12.42
N GLU A 172 25.01 -9.32 -11.83
CA GLU A 172 26.41 -9.46 -11.39
C GLU A 172 26.56 -10.39 -10.19
N HIS A 173 25.65 -10.30 -9.21
CA HIS A 173 25.77 -11.02 -7.94
C HIS A 173 24.97 -12.32 -7.91
N GLY A 174 23.85 -12.36 -8.65
CA GLY A 174 22.90 -13.47 -8.66
C GLY A 174 23.10 -14.42 -9.85
N GLY A 175 23.61 -13.97 -10.99
CA GLY A 175 23.70 -14.75 -12.23
C GLY A 175 22.77 -14.21 -13.33
N PRO A 176 22.67 -14.88 -14.48
CA PRO A 176 21.98 -14.33 -15.65
C PRO A 176 20.50 -14.08 -15.38
N LEU A 177 20.01 -12.90 -15.77
CA LEU A 177 18.60 -12.56 -15.72
C LEU A 177 17.87 -13.07 -16.96
N THR A 178 16.91 -13.96 -16.74
CA THR A 178 16.04 -14.47 -17.79
C THR A 178 14.76 -13.65 -17.83
N PRO A 179 14.39 -13.05 -18.98
CA PRO A 179 13.09 -12.39 -19.11
C PRO A 179 11.97 -13.43 -19.02
N ILE A 180 10.90 -13.07 -18.32
CA ILE A 180 9.70 -13.90 -18.21
C ILE A 180 8.46 -13.07 -18.53
N GLY A 181 7.39 -13.76 -18.94
CA GLY A 181 6.10 -13.11 -19.18
C GLY A 181 5.56 -12.46 -17.90
N ALA A 182 4.91 -11.31 -18.05
CA ALA A 182 4.30 -10.59 -16.93
C ALA A 182 3.32 -11.46 -16.14
N GLU A 183 2.45 -12.21 -16.83
CA GLU A 183 1.50 -13.12 -16.17
C GLU A 183 2.20 -14.18 -15.31
N ALA A 184 3.25 -14.82 -15.85
CA ALA A 184 4.03 -15.81 -15.13
C ALA A 184 4.73 -15.22 -13.89
N ALA A 185 5.26 -14.00 -14.01
CA ALA A 185 5.89 -13.28 -12.91
C ALA A 185 4.89 -13.01 -11.77
N HIS A 186 3.70 -12.53 -12.10
CA HIS A 186 2.68 -12.21 -11.10
C HIS A 186 2.01 -13.46 -10.52
N TRP A 187 1.94 -14.55 -11.28
CA TRP A 187 1.52 -15.85 -10.76
C TRP A 187 2.51 -16.40 -9.73
N LEU A 188 3.81 -16.33 -10.03
CA LEU A 188 4.86 -16.70 -9.09
C LEU A 188 4.77 -15.84 -7.81
N LEU A 189 4.63 -14.53 -7.97
CA LEU A 189 4.49 -13.60 -6.85
C LEU A 189 3.25 -13.91 -5.99
N ALA A 190 2.10 -14.14 -6.62
CA ALA A 190 0.85 -14.48 -5.92
C ALA A 190 1.01 -15.78 -5.13
N LYS A 191 1.62 -16.81 -5.72
CA LYS A 191 1.89 -18.09 -5.05
C LYS A 191 2.82 -17.92 -3.86
N SER A 192 3.88 -17.11 -3.99
CA SER A 192 4.82 -16.87 -2.90
C SER A 192 4.22 -16.09 -1.73
N TYR A 193 3.32 -15.14 -1.99
CA TYR A 193 2.56 -14.45 -0.93
C TYR A 193 1.50 -15.36 -0.28
N ASP A 194 0.79 -16.20 -1.04
CA ASP A 194 -0.15 -17.20 -0.46
C ASP A 194 0.58 -18.16 0.49
N ARG A 195 1.80 -18.61 0.13
CA ARG A 195 2.64 -19.43 1.00
C ARG A 195 3.09 -18.69 2.25
N LEU A 196 3.47 -17.42 2.12
CA LEU A 196 3.83 -16.56 3.25
C LEU A 196 2.66 -16.44 4.25
N ASP A 197 1.44 -16.31 3.74
CA ASP A 197 0.24 -16.16 4.57
C ASP A 197 -0.10 -17.44 5.33
N ARG A 198 0.07 -18.60 4.69
CA ARG A 198 -0.17 -19.91 5.32
C ARG A 198 0.89 -20.28 6.36
N ASN A 199 2.15 -19.92 6.11
CA ASN A 199 3.27 -20.29 6.98
C ASN A 199 3.50 -19.30 8.13
N GLY A 200 2.79 -18.16 8.12
CA GLY A 200 2.95 -17.07 9.07
C GLY A 200 4.17 -16.19 8.77
N PRO A 201 4.22 -14.96 9.30
CA PRO A 201 5.23 -13.95 8.94
C PRO A 201 6.61 -14.18 9.58
N GLY A 202 6.96 -15.43 9.91
CA GLY A 202 8.23 -15.77 10.56
C GLY A 202 9.43 -15.31 9.72
N ASP A 203 10.43 -14.73 10.37
CA ASP A 203 11.70 -14.21 9.80
C ASP A 203 11.55 -13.60 8.38
N VAL A 204 10.62 -12.66 8.24
CA VAL A 204 10.38 -11.92 6.99
C VAL A 204 10.82 -10.48 7.20
N ASP A 205 11.54 -9.94 6.21
CA ASP A 205 12.07 -8.58 6.24
C ASP A 205 10.93 -7.56 6.44
N GLN A 206 11.23 -6.49 7.18
CA GLN A 206 10.29 -5.40 7.41
C GLN A 206 9.81 -4.77 6.09
N GLU A 207 10.66 -4.74 5.06
CA GLU A 207 10.28 -4.21 3.76
C GLU A 207 9.21 -5.04 3.07
N VAL A 208 9.19 -6.38 3.22
CA VAL A 208 8.09 -7.21 2.68
C VAL A 208 6.76 -6.78 3.28
N ARG A 209 6.73 -6.41 4.56
CA ARG A 209 5.53 -5.89 5.22
C ARG A 209 5.17 -4.51 4.68
N ARG A 210 6.16 -3.62 4.51
CA ARG A 210 5.97 -2.26 3.98
C ARG A 210 5.48 -2.25 2.55
N THR A 211 5.87 -3.21 1.72
CA THR A 211 5.49 -3.27 0.30
C THR A 211 4.32 -4.20 0.03
N ARG A 212 3.75 -4.84 1.05
CA ARG A 212 2.72 -5.89 0.90
C ARG A 212 1.47 -5.40 0.18
N LEU A 213 0.98 -4.20 0.52
CA LEU A 213 -0.20 -3.63 -0.14
C LEU A 213 0.07 -3.32 -1.61
N LEU A 214 1.27 -2.82 -1.92
CA LEU A 214 1.70 -2.61 -3.30
C LEU A 214 1.71 -3.94 -4.06
N ALA A 215 2.35 -4.98 -3.50
CA ALA A 215 2.41 -6.29 -4.14
C ALA A 215 1.01 -6.85 -4.45
N GLY A 216 0.06 -6.70 -3.53
CA GLY A 216 -1.35 -7.05 -3.76
C GLY A 216 -1.96 -6.32 -4.96
N ARG A 217 -1.76 -4.99 -5.06
CA ARG A 217 -2.19 -4.20 -6.22
C ARG A 217 -1.55 -4.69 -7.53
N ARG A 218 -0.24 -4.99 -7.50
CA ARG A 218 0.53 -5.41 -8.68
C ARG A 218 0.06 -6.78 -9.17
N ILE A 219 -0.18 -7.72 -8.25
CA ILE A 219 -0.78 -9.03 -8.56
C ILE A 219 -2.13 -8.83 -9.24
N ALA A 220 -3.03 -8.04 -8.64
CA ALA A 220 -4.35 -7.79 -9.23
C ALA A 220 -4.25 -7.16 -10.63
N LEU A 221 -3.35 -6.20 -10.82
CA LEU A 221 -3.17 -5.54 -12.12
C LEU A 221 -2.82 -6.52 -13.26
N ALA A 222 -2.11 -7.60 -12.97
CA ALA A 222 -1.71 -8.58 -13.99
C ALA A 222 -2.81 -9.59 -14.34
N PHE A 223 -3.83 -9.74 -13.50
CA PHE A 223 -4.93 -10.69 -13.71
C PHE A 223 -6.25 -10.04 -14.13
N GLY A 224 -6.35 -8.70 -14.11
CA GLY A 224 -7.54 -7.94 -14.53
C GLY A 224 -8.49 -7.61 -13.39
#